data_AF-A0A258Q211-F1
#
_entry.id   AF-A0A258Q211-F1
#
_cell.length_a   1.000
_cell.length_b   1.000
_cell.length_c   1.000
_cell.angle_alpha   90.00
_cell.angle_beta   90.00
_cell.angle_gamma   90.00
#
_symmetry.space_group_name_H-M   'P 1'
#
loop_
_entity.id
_entity.type
_entity.pdbx_description
1 polymer ?
#
loop_
_entity_poly.entity_id
_entity_poly.type
_entity_poly.pdbx_seq_one_letter_code
_entity_poly.pdbx_strand_id
1 'polypeptide(L)' 'MEVMRIEPQTITQLQEWLGKTETFEDTVTSAPIRALSATLDRFDPEPKKGSFLPELWHWLYFLPHARQSEIGPDGHPKR' A
#
# COMPACT_ATOMS: atom_id res chain seq x y z
N MET A 1 33.46 11.03 5.47
CA MET A 1 32.05 10.81 5.14
C MET A 1 31.82 11.38 3.77
N GLU A 2 31.57 10.52 2.78
CA GLU A 2 31.26 10.95 1.41
C GLU A 2 29.84 11.51 1.40
N VAL A 3 29.70 12.78 1.00
CA VAL A 3 28.40 13.42 0.87
C VAL A 3 27.77 12.90 -0.42
N MET A 4 26.74 12.08 -0.31
CA MET A 4 25.97 11.62 -1.46
C MET A 4 25.34 12.86 -2.14
N ARG A 5 25.88 13.26 -3.29
CA ARG A 5 25.31 14.32 -4.12
C ARG A 5 24.33 13.70 -5.11
N ILE A 6 23.14 14.29 -5.20
CA ILE A 6 22.17 13.93 -6.23
C ILE A 6 22.56 14.68 -7.50
N GLU A 7 22.91 13.94 -8.54
CA GLU A 7 23.32 14.52 -9.83
C GLU A 7 22.12 15.12 -10.57
N PRO A 8 22.33 16.18 -11.40
CA PRO A 8 21.24 16.82 -12.14
C PRO A 8 20.43 15.85 -13.01
N GLN A 9 21.08 14.84 -13.59
CA GLN A 9 20.41 13.82 -14.39
C GLN A 9 19.45 12.96 -13.56
N THR A 10 19.80 12.66 -12.31
CA THR A 10 18.92 11.94 -11.38
C THR A 10 17.67 12.76 -11.07
N ILE A 11 17.82 14.08 -10.90
CA ILE A 11 16.68 14.97 -10.69
C ILE A 11 15.74 14.95 -11.90
N THR A 12 16.29 15.06 -13.12
CA THR A 12 15.49 14.98 -14.36
C THR A 12 14.71 13.68 -14.46
N GLN A 13 15.34 12.54 -14.16
CA GLN A 13 14.67 11.23 -14.17
C GLN A 13 13.55 11.13 -13.12
N LEU A 14 13.77 11.66 -11.91
CA LEU A 14 12.74 11.65 -10.86
C LEU A 14 11.55 12.54 -11.22
N GLN A 15 11.77 13.65 -11.93
CA GLN A 15 10.69 14.53 -12.40
C GLN A 15 9.74 13.84 -13.38
N GLU A 16 10.17 12.81 -14.10
CA GLU A 16 9.30 12.01 -14.98
C GLU A 16 8.17 11.29 -14.23
N TRP A 17 8.24 11.20 -12.90
CA TRP A 17 7.16 10.65 -12.08
C TRP A 17 6.05 11.65 -11.78
N LEU A 18 6.28 12.94 -11.98
CA LEU A 18 5.28 13.97 -11.73
C LEU A 18 4.07 13.78 -12.66
N GLY A 19 2.87 13.81 -12.08
CA GLY A 19 1.62 13.66 -12.83
C GLY A 19 1.23 12.22 -13.15
N LYS A 20 2.04 11.21 -12.83
CA LYS A 20 1.61 9.81 -12.92
C LYS A 20 0.61 9.51 -11.81
N THR A 21 -0.57 9.01 -12.18
CA THR A 21 -1.64 8.67 -11.25
C THR A 21 -2.16 7.26 -11.53
N GLU A 22 -2.65 6.60 -10.49
CA GLU A 22 -3.35 5.34 -10.59
C GLU A 22 -4.63 5.43 -9.76
N THR A 23 -5.67 4.69 -10.14
CA THR A 23 -6.97 4.71 -9.46
C THR A 23 -7.50 3.29 -9.38
N PHE A 24 -7.99 2.93 -8.20
CA PHE A 24 -8.56 1.62 -7.90
C PHE A 24 -9.91 1.80 -7.23
N GLU A 25 -10.80 0.85 -7.49
CA GLU A 25 -12.05 0.70 -6.79
C GLU A 25 -12.08 -0.67 -6.11
N ASP A 26 -12.51 -0.71 -4.87
CA ASP A 26 -12.73 -1.96 -4.16
C ASP A 26 -13.89 -1.81 -3.17
N THR A 27 -14.42 -2.94 -2.71
CA THR A 27 -15.47 -3.02 -1.69
C THR A 27 -14.85 -3.16 -0.31
N VAL A 28 -15.28 -2.30 0.62
CA VAL A 28 -14.90 -2.42 2.03
C VAL A 28 -15.56 -3.66 2.65
N THR A 29 -14.82 -4.76 2.69
CA THR A 29 -15.22 -6.03 3.31
C THR A 29 -14.69 -6.17 4.73
N SER A 30 -15.25 -7.11 5.50
CA SER A 30 -14.86 -7.35 6.90
C SER A 30 -13.51 -8.08 7.06
N ALA A 31 -13.03 -8.76 6.02
CA ALA A 31 -11.87 -9.64 6.12
C ALA A 31 -10.55 -8.89 6.45
N PRO A 32 -10.20 -7.76 5.79
CA PRO A 32 -8.97 -7.04 6.13
C PRO A 32 -8.97 -6.47 7.55
N ILE A 33 -10.12 -6.05 8.06
CA ILE A 33 -10.27 -5.55 9.45
C ILE A 33 -9.97 -6.67 10.43
N ARG A 34 -10.64 -7.82 10.29
CA ARG A 34 -10.38 -9.00 11.14
C ARG A 34 -8.92 -9.41 11.11
N ALA A 35 -8.33 -9.47 9.93
CA ALA A 35 -6.94 -9.90 9.75
C ALA A 35 -5.97 -8.95 10.46
N LEU A 36 -6.10 -7.63 10.27
CA LEU A 36 -5.21 -6.67 10.91
C LEU A 36 -5.44 -6.59 12.43
N SER A 37 -6.69 -6.64 12.90
CA SER A 37 -6.99 -6.75 14.34
C SER A 37 -6.28 -7.95 14.97
N ALA A 38 -6.34 -9.13 14.33
CA ALA A 38 -5.66 -10.33 14.81
C ALA A 38 -4.12 -10.21 14.74
N THR A 39 -3.56 -9.63 13.68
CA THR A 39 -2.11 -9.39 13.57
C THR A 39 -1.58 -8.50 14.69
N LEU A 40 -2.37 -7.50 15.10
CA LEU A 40 -2.02 -6.57 16.17
C LEU A 40 -2.43 -7.07 17.57
N ASP A 41 -2.92 -8.30 17.68
CA ASP A 41 -3.41 -8.90 18.94
C ASP A 41 -4.47 -8.04 19.65
N ARG A 42 -5.38 -7.45 18.87
CA ARG A 42 -6.45 -6.59 19.36
C ARG A 42 -7.73 -7.39 19.59
N PHE A 43 -8.36 -7.15 20.74
CA PHE A 43 -9.66 -7.73 21.08
C PHE A 43 -10.82 -6.83 20.58
N ASP A 44 -10.82 -6.53 19.28
CA ASP A 44 -11.87 -5.74 18.65
C ASP A 44 -13.15 -6.59 18.44
N PRO A 45 -14.35 -6.00 18.47
CA PRO A 45 -15.58 -6.72 18.14
C PRO A 45 -15.63 -7.12 16.66
N GLU A 46 -16.36 -8.20 16.36
CA GLU A 46 -16.53 -8.67 14.97
C GLU A 46 -17.10 -7.56 14.07
N PRO A 47 -16.41 -7.20 12.97
CA PRO A 47 -16.85 -6.14 12.07
C PRO A 47 -18.10 -6.53 11.28
N LYS A 48 -19.07 -5.61 11.23
CA LYS A 48 -20.32 -5.73 10.47
C LYS A 48 -20.45 -4.57 9.48
N LYS A 49 -21.42 -4.67 8.56
CA LYS A 49 -21.71 -3.55 7.64
C LYS A 49 -22.04 -2.30 8.45
N GLY A 50 -21.35 -1.20 8.14
CA GLY A 50 -21.48 0.07 8.86
C GLY A 50 -20.59 0.19 10.10
N SER A 51 -19.78 -0.82 10.44
CA SER A 51 -18.72 -0.66 11.45
C SER A 51 -17.76 0.46 11.04
N PHE A 52 -17.31 1.22 12.03
CA PHE A 52 -16.25 2.21 11.83
C PHE A 52 -14.94 1.51 11.48
N LEU A 53 -14.24 2.04 10.48
CA LEU A 53 -12.92 1.58 10.08
C LEU A 53 -11.87 2.43 10.82
N PRO A 54 -10.96 1.82 11.60
CA PRO A 54 -9.91 2.56 12.30
C PRO A 54 -9.02 3.39 11.36
N GLU A 55 -8.32 4.36 11.93
CA GLU A 55 -7.52 5.34 11.19
C GLU A 55 -6.47 4.65 10.33
N LEU A 56 -6.39 5.07 9.06
CA LEU A 56 -5.49 4.52 8.02
C LEU A 56 -5.76 3.07 7.59
N TRP A 57 -6.70 2.35 8.19
CA TRP A 57 -6.98 0.94 7.82
C TRP A 57 -7.62 0.80 6.43
N HIS A 58 -8.10 1.91 5.84
CA HIS A 58 -8.58 1.94 4.46
C HIS A 58 -7.48 1.61 3.43
N TRP A 59 -6.20 1.74 3.79
CA TRP A 59 -5.10 1.35 2.90
C TRP A 59 -5.02 -0.15 2.63
N LEU A 60 -5.58 -0.98 3.51
CA LEU A 60 -5.60 -2.43 3.31
C LEU A 60 -6.40 -2.86 2.06
N TYR A 61 -7.30 -2.02 1.57
CA TYR A 61 -8.16 -2.30 0.43
C TYR A 61 -7.56 -1.88 -0.92
N PHE A 62 -6.37 -1.26 -0.92
CA PHE A 62 -5.70 -0.80 -2.14
C PHE A 62 -4.28 -1.33 -2.24
N LEU A 63 -4.01 -2.48 -1.61
CA LEU A 63 -2.73 -3.17 -1.72
C LEU A 63 -2.57 -3.78 -3.13
N PRO A 64 -1.38 -3.74 -3.74
CA PRO A 64 -1.16 -4.35 -5.04
C PRO A 64 -1.39 -5.87 -5.00
N HIS A 65 -2.30 -6.38 -5.82
CA HIS A 65 -2.57 -7.81 -5.98
C HIS A 65 -1.78 -8.40 -7.16
N ALA A 66 -0.48 -8.14 -7.20
CA ALA A 66 0.38 -8.69 -8.25
C ALA A 66 0.47 -10.22 -8.10
N ARG A 67 0.40 -10.94 -9.22
CA ARG A 67 0.69 -12.39 -9.24
C ARG A 67 2.12 -12.60 -8.74
N GLN A 68 2.38 -13.69 -8.01
CA GLN A 68 3.71 -13.99 -7.48
C GLN A 68 4.82 -13.94 -8.56
N SER A 69 4.53 -14.37 -9.80
CA SER A 69 5.47 -14.29 -10.93
C SER A 69 5.86 -12.86 -11.33
N GLU A 70 5.01 -11.88 -11.01
CA GLU A 70 5.17 -10.46 -11.30
C GLU A 70 5.73 -9.67 -10.11
N ILE A 71 6.10 -10.33 -9.01
CA ILE A 71 6.71 -9.68 -7.84
C ILE A 71 8.23 -9.65 -8.01
N GLY A 72 8.84 -8.49 -7.79
CA GLY A 72 10.27 -8.26 -7.79
C GLY A 72 10.97 -8.80 -6.52
N PRO A 73 12.30 -8.86 -6.50
CA PRO A 73 13.06 -9.31 -5.32
C PRO A 73 12.86 -8.40 -4.10
N ASP A 74 12.39 -7.17 -4.30
CA ASP A 74 12.04 -6.18 -3.26
C ASP A 74 10.59 -6.27 -2.78
N GLY A 75 9.83 -7.27 -3.26
CA GLY A 75 8.43 -7.49 -2.89
C GLY A 75 7.43 -6.58 -3.61
N HIS A 76 7.87 -5.64 -4.45
CA HIS A 76 6.98 -4.77 -5.20
C HIS A 76 6.58 -5.40 -6.54
N PRO A 77 5.42 -5.01 -7.13
CA PRO A 77 5.13 -5.36 -8.51
C PRO A 77 6.25 -4.88 -9.43
N LYS A 78 6.68 -5.74 -10.35
CA LYS A 78 7.60 -5.36 -11.42
C LYS A 78 7.01 -4.19 -12.21
N ARG A 79 7.82 -3.17 -12.48
CA ARG A 79 7.48 -1.99 -13.28
C ARG A 79 8.33 -1.93 -14.54
#